data_AF-A0AAU3VXR4-F1
#
_entry.id   AF-A0AAU3VXR4-F1
#
_cell.length_a   1.000
_cell.length_b   1.000
_cell.length_c   1.000
_cell.angle_alpha   90.00
_cell.angle_beta   90.00
_cell.angle_gamma   90.00
#
_symmetry.space_group_name_H-M   'P 1'
#
loop_
_entity.id
_entity.type
_entity.pdbx_description
1 polymer ?
#
loop_
_entity_poly.entity_id
_entity_poly.type
_entity_poly.pdbx_seq_one_letter_code
_entity_poly.pdbx_strand_id
1 'polypeptide(L)'
;MASLKHLVVVVPGIGGSVLQTVEGAARWDEHRRRFIAAATRPTRLGLDTHPDLIPVGLMPDITLVGPFVVPGYDGLVRRLRSRFDDVRVDVARPGYEPDRRADVLLFPYDFRHSIRHAAERLRNEIRARLDGEHTSARRRRVIVVAHSMGGLVARYWLGPLGGAADCAALITLGTPHRGAPKALDVLVNGLTVGPKRLGGLTDVLRQWPSAYELLPRYPAVGQPGGAAALAPHELTEEATAFVPGFAAKAKSARSVHEDIETDWNDLYGGPDCPEVTAVFGRGHGTLQRALLSPAGISVTKDAASWLPNTDWRGDGTVPAISAIPIEQEDKRARRAVAERHMALASTSVAVDILAEYEGQPLTAVRGDQPDRPWLGLDLDETAPAGQPIRVGVTLNGAPVEERTRVQVRARAREGSPGGAEWQPCTRGVDGSWQTDLPPLPAGTYAVEAAAIHVPAVNRLNAGDVLGVVSTEDVDVAP
;
A
#
# COMPACT_ATOMS: atom_id res chain seq x y z
N MET A 1 13.62 12.23 6.13
CA MET A 1 12.85 10.98 5.97
C MET A 1 13.06 10.53 4.52
N ALA A 2 12.28 9.59 3.99
CA ALA A 2 12.40 9.20 2.57
C ALA A 2 11.47 10.09 1.72
N SER A 3 11.85 10.42 0.49
CA SER A 3 10.95 10.99 -0.51
C SER A 3 10.21 9.87 -1.25
N LEU A 4 8.99 10.17 -1.74
CA LEU A 4 8.26 9.25 -2.60
C LEU A 4 8.86 9.27 -4.01
N LYS A 5 9.31 8.11 -4.47
CA LYS A 5 9.81 7.90 -5.83
C LYS A 5 8.71 7.42 -6.76
N HIS A 6 7.67 6.74 -6.27
CA HIS A 6 6.51 6.32 -7.07
C HIS A 6 5.34 7.31 -6.96
N LEU A 7 4.46 7.29 -7.96
CA LEU A 7 3.16 7.94 -7.87
C LEU A 7 2.25 7.02 -7.07
N VAL A 8 1.90 7.42 -5.84
CA VAL A 8 0.99 6.67 -4.97
C VAL A 8 -0.45 7.04 -5.29
N VAL A 9 -1.24 6.09 -5.77
CA VAL A 9 -2.64 6.31 -6.17
C VAL A 9 -3.57 5.72 -5.12
N VAL A 10 -4.37 6.58 -4.49
CA VAL A 10 -5.37 6.18 -3.49
C VAL A 10 -6.73 6.01 -4.16
N VAL A 11 -7.22 4.77 -4.20
CA VAL A 11 -8.51 4.41 -4.80
C VAL A 11 -9.52 4.07 -3.69
N PRO A 12 -10.60 4.84 -3.54
CA PRO A 12 -11.55 4.65 -2.44
C PRO A 12 -12.52 3.48 -2.66
N GLY A 13 -13.18 3.06 -1.59
CA GLY A 13 -14.32 2.15 -1.63
C GLY A 13 -15.63 2.82 -2.04
N ILE A 14 -16.70 2.03 -2.09
CA ILE A 14 -18.07 2.52 -2.34
C ILE A 14 -18.45 3.59 -1.31
N GLY A 15 -18.98 4.73 -1.78
CA GLY A 15 -19.30 5.88 -0.93
C GLY A 15 -18.10 6.78 -0.58
N GLY A 16 -16.87 6.42 -0.92
CA GLY A 16 -15.67 7.14 -0.51
C GLY A 16 -15.33 8.41 -1.31
N SER A 17 -16.12 8.74 -2.35
CA SER A 17 -15.95 9.93 -3.19
C SER A 17 -17.02 10.97 -2.89
N VAL A 18 -16.67 12.26 -2.91
CA VAL A 18 -17.63 13.38 -2.97
C VAL A 18 -18.21 13.46 -4.39
N LEU A 19 -19.54 13.47 -4.52
CA LEU A 19 -20.26 13.54 -5.79
C LEU A 19 -21.11 14.81 -5.90
N GLN A 20 -20.99 15.51 -7.04
CA GLN A 20 -21.71 16.75 -7.34
C GLN A 20 -22.39 16.71 -8.71
N THR A 21 -23.37 17.58 -8.93
CA THR A 21 -23.89 17.81 -10.29
C THR A 21 -22.91 18.66 -11.10
N VAL A 22 -23.14 18.79 -12.40
CA VAL A 22 -22.35 19.66 -13.31
C VAL A 22 -22.33 21.10 -12.82
N GLU A 23 -23.42 21.58 -12.23
CA GLU A 23 -23.54 22.92 -11.64
C GLU A 23 -22.86 23.07 -10.27
N GLY A 24 -22.16 22.03 -9.79
CA GLY A 24 -21.44 22.04 -8.50
C GLY A 24 -22.32 21.78 -7.26
N ALA A 25 -23.59 21.39 -7.44
CA ALA A 25 -24.45 21.07 -6.31
C ALA A 25 -24.10 19.70 -5.74
N ALA A 26 -23.54 19.64 -4.51
CA ALA A 26 -23.19 18.34 -3.94
C ALA A 26 -24.43 17.49 -3.64
N ARG A 27 -24.33 16.22 -4.04
CA ARG A 27 -25.31 15.16 -3.81
C ARG A 27 -24.84 14.15 -2.76
N TRP A 28 -23.52 14.02 -2.60
CA TRP A 28 -22.87 13.19 -1.60
C TRP A 28 -21.57 13.86 -1.12
N ASP A 29 -21.49 14.25 0.15
CA ASP A 29 -20.35 14.98 0.77
C ASP A 29 -20.34 14.84 2.31
N GLU A 30 -19.37 15.47 2.99
CA GLU A 30 -19.21 15.41 4.46
C GLU A 30 -20.16 16.29 5.28
N HIS A 31 -21.11 17.02 4.67
CA HIS A 31 -21.88 18.04 5.38
C HIS A 31 -23.20 17.54 6.01
N ARG A 32 -23.35 17.78 7.33
CA ARG A 32 -24.51 17.40 8.16
C ARG A 32 -25.90 17.73 7.61
N ARG A 33 -26.06 18.88 6.95
CA ARG A 33 -27.35 19.32 6.39
C ARG A 33 -27.79 18.50 5.16
N ARG A 34 -26.86 17.89 4.44
CA ARG A 34 -27.13 17.00 3.30
C ARG A 34 -27.43 15.56 3.77
N PHE A 35 -27.03 15.18 4.99
CA PHE A 35 -27.37 13.88 5.61
C PHE A 35 -28.86 13.69 5.88
N ILE A 36 -29.54 14.73 6.38
CA ILE A 36 -31.01 14.69 6.50
C ILE A 36 -31.64 14.53 5.12
N ALA A 37 -31.07 15.18 4.10
CA ALA A 37 -31.60 15.16 2.74
C ALA A 37 -31.41 13.82 2.01
N ALA A 38 -30.30 13.09 2.22
CA ALA A 38 -30.11 11.77 1.62
C ALA A 38 -31.05 10.71 2.24
N ALA A 39 -31.29 10.80 3.55
CA ALA A 39 -32.24 9.93 4.24
C ALA A 39 -33.72 10.26 3.94
N THR A 40 -34.03 11.53 3.60
CA THR A 40 -35.40 12.00 3.30
C THR A 40 -35.70 12.12 1.80
N ARG A 41 -34.68 12.14 0.94
CA ARG A 41 -34.76 12.25 -0.54
C ARG A 41 -33.70 11.35 -1.21
N PRO A 42 -33.83 10.01 -1.08
CA PRO A 42 -32.81 9.06 -1.54
C PRO A 42 -32.58 9.12 -3.06
N THR A 43 -33.59 9.49 -3.85
CA THR A 43 -33.51 9.64 -5.31
C THR A 43 -32.40 10.57 -5.80
N ARG A 44 -31.86 11.43 -4.93
CA ARG A 44 -30.68 12.28 -5.22
C ARG A 44 -29.41 11.50 -5.59
N LEU A 45 -29.36 10.20 -5.29
CA LEU A 45 -28.27 9.31 -5.70
C LEU A 45 -28.72 8.27 -6.71
N GLY A 46 -29.99 8.28 -7.11
CA GLY A 46 -30.52 7.38 -8.13
C GLY A 46 -29.90 7.69 -9.50
N LEU A 47 -29.56 6.65 -10.23
CA LEU A 47 -29.05 6.76 -11.60
C LEU A 47 -30.13 7.29 -12.55
N ASP A 48 -31.39 6.98 -12.29
CA ASP A 48 -32.51 7.48 -13.11
C ASP A 48 -32.70 9.00 -12.99
N THR A 49 -32.35 9.57 -11.82
CA THR A 49 -32.51 11.01 -11.55
C THR A 49 -31.25 11.80 -11.89
N HIS A 50 -30.08 11.23 -11.59
CA HIS A 50 -28.78 11.84 -11.84
C HIS A 50 -27.83 10.79 -12.42
N PRO A 51 -27.87 10.54 -13.74
CA PRO A 51 -27.02 9.52 -14.36
C PRO A 51 -25.53 9.87 -14.23
N ASP A 52 -25.17 11.14 -14.38
CA ASP A 52 -23.78 11.59 -14.47
C ASP A 52 -23.41 12.55 -13.34
N LEU A 53 -23.05 11.99 -12.17
CA LEU A 53 -22.49 12.81 -11.09
C LEU A 53 -20.97 12.91 -11.24
N ILE A 54 -20.44 14.10 -10.94
CA ILE A 54 -19.02 14.40 -11.05
C ILE A 54 -18.34 14.07 -9.72
N PRO A 55 -17.35 13.16 -9.70
CA PRO A 55 -16.49 12.94 -8.54
C PRO A 55 -15.48 14.07 -8.40
N VAL A 56 -15.41 14.70 -7.23
CA VAL A 56 -14.59 15.92 -7.02
C VAL A 56 -13.55 15.82 -5.89
N GLY A 57 -13.60 14.78 -5.08
CA GLY A 57 -12.68 14.58 -3.96
C GLY A 57 -12.97 13.31 -3.19
N LEU A 58 -12.07 12.90 -2.31
CA LEU A 58 -12.31 11.80 -1.37
C LEU A 58 -13.01 12.32 -0.12
N MET A 59 -13.73 11.44 0.55
CA MET A 59 -14.36 11.78 1.82
C MET A 59 -13.28 11.99 2.90
N PRO A 60 -13.30 13.11 3.64
CA PRO A 60 -12.19 13.46 4.54
C PRO A 60 -12.12 12.54 5.76
N ASP A 61 -13.20 12.42 6.53
CA ASP A 61 -13.26 11.65 7.77
C ASP A 61 -14.33 10.55 7.73
N ILE A 62 -14.22 9.58 8.65
CA ILE A 62 -15.27 8.58 8.86
C ILE A 62 -16.55 9.29 9.25
N THR A 63 -17.52 9.24 8.35
CA THR A 63 -18.72 10.06 8.44
C THR A 63 -19.97 9.19 8.37
N LEU A 64 -20.95 9.49 9.21
CA LEU A 64 -22.27 8.89 9.13
C LEU A 64 -23.09 9.62 8.05
N VAL A 65 -23.27 8.99 6.89
CA VAL A 65 -24.07 9.50 5.77
C VAL A 65 -25.39 8.73 5.70
N GLY A 66 -26.44 9.29 6.30
CA GLY A 66 -27.71 8.58 6.47
C GLY A 66 -27.54 7.35 7.39
N PRO A 67 -27.92 6.12 6.97
CA PRO A 67 -27.66 4.91 7.74
C PRO A 67 -26.23 4.37 7.61
N PHE A 68 -25.43 4.90 6.68
CA PHE A 68 -24.12 4.34 6.34
C PHE A 68 -23.00 5.02 7.10
N VAL A 69 -22.05 4.23 7.58
CA VAL A 69 -20.74 4.73 7.97
C VAL A 69 -19.85 4.64 6.75
N VAL A 70 -19.33 5.78 6.31
CA VAL A 70 -18.49 5.94 5.10
C VAL A 70 -17.04 6.11 5.54
N PRO A 71 -16.05 5.53 4.83
CA PRO A 71 -14.63 5.69 5.18
C PRO A 71 -14.15 7.13 4.95
N GLY A 72 -13.17 7.56 5.76
CA GLY A 72 -12.43 8.80 5.57
C GLY A 72 -10.98 8.55 5.17
N TYR A 73 -10.42 9.42 4.33
CA TYR A 73 -9.09 9.25 3.75
C TYR A 73 -8.06 10.29 4.25
N ASP A 74 -8.47 11.33 4.98
CA ASP A 74 -7.55 12.33 5.56
C ASP A 74 -6.56 11.70 6.54
N GLY A 75 -7.01 10.67 7.26
CA GLY A 75 -6.14 9.89 8.15
C GLY A 75 -4.96 9.26 7.40
N LEU A 76 -5.20 8.68 6.22
CA LEU A 76 -4.15 8.11 5.38
C LEU A 76 -3.23 9.22 4.85
N VAL A 77 -3.80 10.27 4.28
CA VAL A 77 -3.02 11.40 3.72
C VAL A 77 -2.15 12.06 4.78
N ARG A 78 -2.67 12.24 6.00
CA ARG A 78 -1.90 12.77 7.13
C ARG A 78 -0.73 11.87 7.49
N ARG A 79 -0.93 10.55 7.55
CA ARG A 79 0.15 9.59 7.83
C ARG A 79 1.22 9.60 6.73
N LEU A 80 0.82 9.68 5.46
CA LEU A 80 1.76 9.81 4.33
C LEU A 80 2.61 11.07 4.48
N ARG A 81 1.97 12.24 4.70
CA ARG A 81 2.66 13.51 4.93
C ARG A 81 3.55 13.52 6.18
N SER A 82 3.22 12.72 7.20
CA SER A 82 4.06 12.57 8.39
C SER A 82 5.23 11.61 8.20
N ARG A 83 5.16 10.69 7.22
CA ARG A 83 6.16 9.63 7.01
C ARG A 83 7.18 9.97 5.92
N PHE A 84 6.78 10.76 4.94
CA PHE A 84 7.57 11.11 3.77
C PHE A 84 7.75 12.63 3.68
N ASP A 85 8.91 13.06 3.18
CA ASP A 85 9.23 14.48 3.04
C ASP A 85 8.52 15.08 1.81
N ASP A 86 8.07 16.34 1.92
CA ASP A 86 7.57 17.18 0.81
C ASP A 86 6.43 16.60 -0.06
N VAL A 87 5.61 15.71 0.49
CA VAL A 87 4.52 15.03 -0.24
C VAL A 87 3.54 16.02 -0.91
N ARG A 88 3.55 16.04 -2.24
CA ARG A 88 2.57 16.74 -3.08
C ARG A 88 1.37 15.86 -3.35
N VAL A 89 0.18 16.36 -3.02
CA VAL A 89 -1.08 15.63 -3.18
C VAL A 89 -1.92 16.35 -4.23
N ASP A 90 -2.41 15.58 -5.20
CA ASP A 90 -3.35 16.05 -6.20
C ASP A 90 -4.62 15.17 -6.20
N VAL A 91 -5.71 15.70 -6.77
CA VAL A 91 -7.02 15.05 -6.83
C VAL A 91 -7.44 14.90 -8.29
N ALA A 92 -7.74 13.68 -8.73
CA ALA A 92 -8.23 13.42 -10.08
C ALA A 92 -9.64 13.99 -10.28
N ARG A 93 -9.75 15.25 -10.70
CA ARG A 93 -11.03 15.93 -10.93
C ARG A 93 -11.32 16.06 -12.42
N PRO A 94 -12.47 15.57 -12.92
CA PRO A 94 -12.85 15.76 -14.32
C PRO A 94 -12.84 17.24 -14.72
N GLY A 95 -12.20 17.54 -15.85
CA GLY A 95 -12.10 18.89 -16.41
C GLY A 95 -10.98 19.77 -15.85
N TYR A 96 -10.11 19.23 -14.99
CA TYR A 96 -8.94 19.93 -14.46
C TYR A 96 -7.66 19.30 -15.02
N GLU A 97 -6.63 20.11 -15.28
CA GLU A 97 -5.33 19.58 -15.72
C GLU A 97 -4.63 18.82 -14.57
N PRO A 98 -4.15 17.58 -14.81
CA PRO A 98 -3.42 16.82 -13.80
C PRO A 98 -2.09 17.46 -13.41
N ASP A 99 -1.79 17.57 -12.11
CA ASP A 99 -0.44 17.92 -11.65
C ASP A 99 0.50 16.72 -11.83
N ARG A 100 1.28 16.73 -12.91
CA ARG A 100 2.26 15.68 -13.22
C ARG A 100 3.40 15.57 -12.18
N ARG A 101 3.53 16.52 -11.24
CA ARG A 101 4.54 16.50 -10.16
C ARG A 101 3.98 15.96 -8.84
N ALA A 102 2.73 15.52 -8.81
CA ALA A 102 2.13 14.95 -7.61
C ALA A 102 2.81 13.63 -7.22
N ASP A 103 3.05 13.46 -5.93
CA ASP A 103 3.56 12.21 -5.36
C ASP A 103 2.41 11.29 -4.95
N VAL A 104 1.27 11.88 -4.55
CA VAL A 104 0.05 11.17 -4.19
C VAL A 104 -1.11 11.67 -5.03
N LEU A 105 -1.78 10.75 -5.70
CA LEU A 105 -3.03 10.98 -6.41
C LEU A 105 -4.21 10.43 -5.62
N LEU A 106 -5.13 11.31 -5.24
CA LEU A 106 -6.44 10.91 -4.72
C LEU A 106 -7.40 10.71 -5.91
N PHE A 107 -7.93 9.50 -6.07
CA PHE A 107 -8.76 9.15 -7.22
C PHE A 107 -10.23 8.98 -6.83
N PRO A 108 -11.01 10.08 -6.70
CA PRO A 108 -12.45 9.96 -6.50
C PRO A 108 -13.10 9.46 -7.78
N TYR A 109 -14.08 8.56 -7.71
CA TYR A 109 -14.89 8.12 -8.86
C TYR A 109 -16.38 8.01 -8.49
N ASP A 110 -17.26 8.00 -9.50
CA ASP A 110 -18.68 7.75 -9.27
C ASP A 110 -18.90 6.26 -8.98
N PHE A 111 -18.96 5.93 -7.69
CA PHE A 111 -19.07 4.57 -7.19
C PHE A 111 -20.42 3.91 -7.46
N ARG A 112 -21.38 4.61 -8.08
CA ARG A 112 -22.70 4.07 -8.42
C ARG A 112 -22.65 3.24 -9.71
N HIS A 113 -21.73 3.58 -10.61
CA HIS A 113 -21.51 2.89 -11.89
C HIS A 113 -20.63 1.65 -11.73
N SER A 114 -20.52 0.86 -12.80
CA SER A 114 -19.70 -0.35 -12.85
C SER A 114 -18.23 -0.08 -12.48
N ILE A 115 -17.59 -1.04 -11.83
CA ILE A 115 -16.14 -1.11 -11.60
C ILE A 115 -15.36 -0.92 -12.90
N ARG A 116 -15.85 -1.45 -14.03
CA ARG A 116 -15.24 -1.26 -15.36
C ARG A 116 -15.14 0.23 -15.70
N HIS A 117 -16.24 0.96 -15.52
CA HIS A 117 -16.30 2.40 -15.80
C HIS A 117 -15.30 3.19 -14.93
N ALA A 118 -15.23 2.86 -13.63
CA ALA A 118 -14.26 3.48 -12.73
C ALA A 118 -12.80 3.17 -13.13
N ALA A 119 -12.53 1.94 -13.58
CA ALA A 119 -11.21 1.49 -13.99
C ALA A 119 -10.76 2.13 -15.32
N GLU A 120 -11.68 2.32 -16.28
CA GLU A 120 -11.40 3.06 -17.52
C GLU A 120 -11.02 4.51 -17.22
N ARG A 121 -11.72 5.15 -16.28
CA ARG A 121 -11.35 6.49 -15.83
C ARG A 121 -9.99 6.51 -15.12
N LEU A 122 -9.70 5.50 -14.29
CA LEU A 122 -8.40 5.37 -13.62
C LEU A 122 -7.28 5.25 -14.65
N ARG A 123 -7.44 4.37 -15.65
CA ARG A 123 -6.50 4.21 -16.76
C ARG A 123 -6.24 5.54 -17.47
N ASN A 124 -7.29 6.30 -17.78
CA ASN A 124 -7.15 7.56 -18.51
C ASN A 124 -6.41 8.62 -17.68
N GLU A 125 -6.71 8.71 -16.38
CA GLU A 125 -6.02 9.60 -15.45
C GLU A 125 -4.52 9.27 -15.33
N ILE A 126 -4.18 7.99 -15.16
CA ILE A 126 -2.78 7.55 -15.07
C ILE A 126 -2.05 7.82 -16.40
N ARG A 127 -2.68 7.51 -17.54
CA ARG A 127 -2.10 7.82 -18.86
C ARG A 127 -1.83 9.31 -19.04
N ALA A 128 -2.73 10.19 -18.60
CA ALA A 128 -2.56 11.64 -18.72
C ALA A 128 -1.41 12.18 -17.86
N ARG A 129 -1.14 11.54 -16.71
CA ARG A 129 -0.04 11.93 -15.81
C ARG A 129 1.31 11.44 -16.28
N LEU A 130 1.36 10.22 -16.81
CA LEU A 130 2.58 9.58 -17.32
C LEU A 130 2.87 9.94 -18.80
N ASP A 131 2.05 10.81 -19.39
CA ASP A 131 2.20 11.27 -20.76
C ASP A 131 3.51 12.07 -20.92
N GLY A 132 4.26 11.76 -21.99
CA GLY A 132 5.58 12.32 -22.26
C GLY A 132 6.75 11.67 -21.53
N GLU A 133 6.52 10.74 -20.59
CA GLU A 133 7.59 9.94 -20.00
C GLU A 133 8.08 8.86 -20.99
N HIS A 134 9.40 8.65 -21.06
CA HIS A 134 9.94 7.50 -21.80
C HIS A 134 9.44 6.18 -21.19
N THR A 135 9.19 5.17 -22.04
CA THR A 135 8.65 3.86 -21.61
C THR A 135 9.44 3.23 -20.46
N SER A 136 10.76 3.41 -20.43
CA SER A 136 11.62 2.92 -19.35
C SER A 136 11.42 3.65 -18.02
N ALA A 137 11.15 4.95 -18.04
CA ALA A 137 10.86 5.76 -16.85
C ALA A 137 9.44 5.54 -16.32
N ARG A 138 8.50 5.28 -17.25
CA ARG A 138 7.09 5.00 -16.96
C ARG A 138 6.85 3.61 -16.37
N ARG A 139 7.66 2.61 -16.75
CA ARG A 139 7.51 1.23 -16.31
C ARG A 139 7.59 1.15 -14.78
N ARG A 140 6.59 0.51 -14.15
CA ARG A 140 6.47 0.37 -12.68
C ARG A 140 6.45 1.72 -11.92
N ARG A 141 6.04 2.83 -12.53
CA ARG A 141 6.03 4.17 -11.92
C ARG A 141 4.97 4.34 -10.81
N VAL A 142 3.93 3.51 -10.79
CA VAL A 142 2.74 3.67 -9.95
C VAL A 142 2.69 2.63 -8.82
N ILE A 143 2.33 3.05 -7.62
CA ILE A 143 1.89 2.15 -6.54
C ILE A 143 0.43 2.48 -6.22
N VAL A 144 -0.43 1.47 -6.12
CA VAL A 144 -1.85 1.68 -5.81
C VAL A 144 -2.16 1.26 -4.37
N VAL A 145 -2.78 2.15 -3.60
CA VAL A 145 -3.41 1.85 -2.32
C VAL A 145 -4.92 1.88 -2.52
N ALA A 146 -5.55 0.71 -2.47
CA ALA A 146 -6.95 0.55 -2.84
C ALA A 146 -7.80 0.01 -1.70
N HIS A 147 -8.84 0.73 -1.31
CA HIS A 147 -9.71 0.37 -0.19
C HIS A 147 -11.04 -0.24 -0.67
N SER A 148 -11.45 -1.36 -0.07
CA SER A 148 -12.74 -2.00 -0.31
C SER A 148 -12.99 -2.22 -1.81
N MET A 149 -14.11 -1.76 -2.37
CA MET A 149 -14.41 -1.84 -3.80
C MET A 149 -13.33 -1.24 -4.71
N GLY A 150 -12.57 -0.25 -4.22
CA GLY A 150 -11.46 0.35 -4.96
C GLY A 150 -10.39 -0.65 -5.37
N GLY A 151 -10.19 -1.74 -4.61
CA GLY A 151 -9.26 -2.80 -5.00
C GLY A 151 -9.72 -3.58 -6.23
N LEU A 152 -11.03 -3.70 -6.44
CA LEU A 152 -11.57 -4.29 -7.68
C LEU A 152 -11.37 -3.34 -8.87
N VAL A 153 -11.55 -2.03 -8.67
CA VAL A 153 -11.24 -1.00 -9.68
C VAL A 153 -9.78 -1.05 -10.10
N ALA A 154 -8.87 -1.09 -9.12
CA ALA A 154 -7.44 -1.22 -9.38
C ALA A 154 -7.10 -2.52 -10.14
N ARG A 155 -7.68 -3.65 -9.72
CA ARG A 155 -7.45 -4.94 -10.39
C ARG A 155 -7.99 -4.98 -11.81
N TYR A 156 -9.16 -4.39 -12.05
CA TYR A 156 -9.72 -4.27 -13.40
C TYR A 156 -8.82 -3.41 -14.30
N TRP A 157 -8.25 -2.34 -13.76
CA TRP A 157 -7.26 -1.54 -14.50
C TRP A 157 -5.99 -2.34 -14.81
N LEU A 158 -5.44 -3.06 -13.83
CA LEU A 158 -4.15 -3.75 -13.97
C LEU A 158 -4.19 -4.94 -14.93
N GLY A 159 -5.23 -5.79 -14.83
CA GLY A 159 -5.40 -6.96 -15.71
C GLY A 159 -6.11 -6.58 -17.01
N PRO A 160 -7.46 -6.53 -17.04
CA PRO A 160 -8.25 -6.30 -18.26
C PRO A 160 -7.88 -5.07 -19.09
N LEU A 161 -7.40 -4.00 -18.46
CA LEU A 161 -7.03 -2.77 -19.17
C LEU A 161 -5.51 -2.59 -19.37
N GLY A 162 -4.71 -3.59 -19.01
CA GLY A 162 -3.27 -3.63 -19.26
C GLY A 162 -2.45 -2.65 -18.41
N GLY A 163 -2.95 -2.23 -17.25
CA GLY A 163 -2.26 -1.29 -16.35
C GLY A 163 -1.05 -1.87 -15.63
N ALA A 164 -0.87 -3.21 -15.63
CA ALA A 164 0.22 -3.88 -14.92
C ALA A 164 1.62 -3.35 -15.27
N ALA A 165 1.87 -3.00 -16.54
CA ALA A 165 3.16 -2.49 -16.99
C ALA A 165 3.58 -1.17 -16.29
N ASP A 166 2.60 -0.35 -15.89
CA ASP A 166 2.82 0.94 -15.24
C ASP A 166 2.91 0.82 -13.72
N CYS A 167 2.58 -0.34 -13.14
CA CYS A 167 2.37 -0.52 -11.71
C CYS A 167 3.49 -1.35 -11.06
N ALA A 168 4.17 -0.78 -10.07
CA ALA A 168 5.10 -1.50 -9.20
C ALA A 168 4.36 -2.45 -8.26
N ALA A 169 3.33 -1.93 -7.58
CA ALA A 169 2.65 -2.64 -6.51
C ALA A 169 1.19 -2.25 -6.32
N LEU A 170 0.40 -3.23 -5.86
CA LEU A 170 -0.99 -3.06 -5.44
C LEU A 170 -1.13 -3.46 -3.97
N ILE A 171 -1.51 -2.50 -3.13
CA ILE A 171 -1.87 -2.69 -1.73
C ILE A 171 -3.39 -2.63 -1.62
N THR A 172 -4.03 -3.74 -1.30
CA THR A 172 -5.49 -3.81 -1.12
C THR A 172 -5.86 -3.80 0.37
N LEU A 173 -6.88 -3.03 0.73
CA LEU A 173 -7.34 -2.84 2.11
C LEU A 173 -8.79 -3.34 2.22
N GLY A 174 -8.99 -4.56 2.73
CA GLY A 174 -10.32 -5.15 2.91
C GLY A 174 -11.13 -5.30 1.62
N THR A 175 -10.46 -5.56 0.48
CA THR A 175 -11.12 -5.63 -0.83
C THR A 175 -11.92 -6.92 -0.99
N PRO A 176 -13.22 -6.88 -1.34
CA PRO A 176 -14.04 -8.09 -1.46
C PRO A 176 -13.80 -8.81 -2.81
N HIS A 177 -12.63 -9.44 -3.00
CA HIS A 177 -12.26 -10.15 -4.24
C HIS A 177 -13.25 -11.26 -4.62
N ARG A 178 -13.85 -11.92 -3.63
CA ARG A 178 -14.88 -12.97 -3.84
C ARG A 178 -16.30 -12.48 -3.56
N GLY A 179 -16.48 -11.17 -3.41
CA GLY A 179 -17.75 -10.54 -3.01
C GLY A 179 -18.04 -10.62 -1.51
N ALA A 180 -19.10 -9.95 -1.07
CA ALA A 180 -19.50 -9.89 0.34
C ALA A 180 -20.98 -10.25 0.51
N PRO A 181 -21.36 -11.21 1.37
CA PRO A 181 -22.76 -11.53 1.66
C PRO A 181 -23.58 -10.33 2.12
N LYS A 182 -22.93 -9.29 2.66
CA LYS A 182 -23.59 -8.02 2.99
C LYS A 182 -24.22 -7.32 1.78
N ALA A 183 -23.61 -7.40 0.60
CA ALA A 183 -24.20 -6.84 -0.62
C ALA A 183 -25.50 -7.58 -0.99
N LEU A 184 -25.50 -8.91 -0.88
CA LEU A 184 -26.70 -9.72 -1.10
C LEU A 184 -27.79 -9.32 -0.10
N ASP A 185 -27.48 -9.27 1.19
CA ASP A 185 -28.40 -8.85 2.26
C ASP A 185 -29.07 -7.51 1.96
N VAL A 186 -28.28 -6.50 1.59
CA VAL A 186 -28.79 -5.15 1.27
C VAL A 186 -29.70 -5.18 0.04
N LEU A 187 -29.34 -5.92 -1.01
CA LEU A 187 -30.14 -5.98 -2.23
C LEU A 187 -31.46 -6.75 -2.02
N VAL A 188 -31.43 -7.86 -1.29
CA VAL A 188 -32.58 -8.78 -1.11
C VAL A 188 -33.50 -8.36 0.04
N ASN A 189 -32.94 -8.03 1.21
CA ASN A 189 -33.69 -7.71 2.41
C ASN A 189 -33.89 -6.20 2.62
N GLY A 190 -33.09 -5.39 1.94
CA GLY A 190 -33.10 -3.94 2.07
C GLY A 190 -32.34 -3.43 3.30
N LEU A 191 -32.22 -2.12 3.40
CA LEU A 191 -31.55 -1.46 4.52
C LEU A 191 -32.48 -1.24 5.70
N THR A 192 -31.95 -1.50 6.89
CA THR A 192 -32.64 -1.27 8.16
C THR A 192 -31.75 -0.48 9.12
N VAL A 193 -32.34 0.48 9.85
CA VAL A 193 -31.73 1.13 11.02
C VAL A 193 -32.62 0.90 12.22
N GLY A 194 -32.15 0.07 13.15
CA GLY A 194 -33.00 -0.44 14.23
C GLY A 194 -34.26 -1.09 13.63
N PRO A 195 -35.48 -0.73 14.10
CA PRO A 195 -36.72 -1.30 13.58
C PRO A 195 -37.19 -0.68 12.24
N LYS A 196 -36.56 0.40 11.76
CA LYS A 196 -37.03 1.14 10.58
C LYS A 196 -36.43 0.61 9.28
N ARG A 197 -37.28 0.32 8.29
CA ARG A 197 -36.88 -0.01 6.91
C ARG A 197 -36.65 1.26 6.09
N LEU A 198 -35.59 1.29 5.30
CA LEU A 198 -35.22 2.40 4.41
C LEU A 198 -35.48 2.02 2.95
N GLY A 199 -36.76 1.87 2.60
CA GLY A 199 -37.20 1.41 1.28
C GLY A 199 -36.64 2.24 0.12
N GLY A 200 -36.85 3.56 0.12
CA GLY A 200 -36.38 4.41 -0.99
C GLY A 200 -34.85 4.41 -1.18
N LEU A 201 -34.07 4.22 -0.11
CA LEU A 201 -32.61 4.09 -0.24
C LEU A 201 -32.21 2.69 -0.75
N THR A 202 -32.95 1.67 -0.35
CA THR A 202 -32.81 0.31 -0.89
C THR A 202 -33.07 0.31 -2.40
N ASP A 203 -34.11 1.00 -2.86
CA ASP A 203 -34.46 1.09 -4.28
C ASP A 203 -33.36 1.79 -5.08
N VAL A 204 -32.75 2.84 -4.52
CA VAL A 204 -31.60 3.51 -5.13
C VAL A 204 -30.38 2.60 -5.24
N LEU A 205 -30.04 1.82 -4.21
CA LEU A 205 -28.92 0.87 -4.28
C LEU A 205 -29.16 -0.23 -5.32
N ARG A 206 -30.41 -0.66 -5.51
CA ARG A 206 -30.80 -1.62 -6.55
C ARG A 206 -30.64 -1.05 -7.97
N GLN A 207 -30.45 0.26 -8.12
CA GLN A 207 -30.10 0.86 -9.42
C GLN A 207 -28.61 0.72 -9.73
N TRP A 208 -27.73 0.68 -8.73
CA TRP A 208 -26.28 0.77 -8.92
C TRP A 208 -25.67 -0.54 -9.41
N PRO A 209 -25.05 -0.59 -10.62
CA PRO A 209 -24.32 -1.79 -11.06
C PRO A 209 -23.25 -2.26 -10.06
N SER A 210 -22.51 -1.32 -9.45
CA SER A 210 -21.47 -1.64 -8.46
C SER A 210 -21.97 -2.41 -7.25
N ALA A 211 -23.22 -2.19 -6.82
CA ALA A 211 -23.79 -2.92 -5.68
C ALA A 211 -23.94 -4.42 -5.99
N TYR A 212 -24.30 -4.75 -7.23
CA TYR A 212 -24.37 -6.14 -7.70
C TYR A 212 -22.99 -6.73 -7.93
N GLU A 213 -22.02 -5.92 -8.37
CA GLU A 213 -20.62 -6.34 -8.53
C GLU A 213 -19.92 -6.62 -7.18
N LEU A 214 -20.56 -6.35 -6.05
CA LEU A 214 -20.09 -6.77 -4.72
C LEU A 214 -20.72 -8.09 -4.24
N LEU A 215 -21.61 -8.71 -5.02
CA LEU A 215 -22.23 -9.98 -4.68
C LEU A 215 -21.19 -11.11 -4.54
N PRO A 216 -21.41 -12.07 -3.62
CA PRO A 216 -20.58 -13.26 -3.53
C PRO A 216 -20.42 -13.97 -4.87
N ARG A 217 -19.21 -14.48 -5.10
CA ARG A 217 -18.86 -15.26 -6.30
C ARG A 217 -18.76 -16.75 -6.07
N TYR A 218 -18.81 -17.15 -4.81
CA TYR A 218 -18.79 -18.52 -4.36
C TYR A 218 -20.21 -18.99 -4.02
N PRO A 219 -20.42 -20.31 -3.83
CA PRO A 219 -21.67 -20.91 -3.36
C PRO A 219 -22.15 -20.44 -1.98
N ALA A 220 -22.51 -19.16 -1.87
CA ALA A 220 -22.83 -18.49 -0.62
C ALA A 220 -24.27 -18.73 -0.16
N VAL A 221 -25.16 -19.17 -1.05
CA VAL A 221 -26.60 -19.34 -0.80
C VAL A 221 -26.91 -20.81 -0.60
N GLY A 222 -27.08 -21.24 0.65
CA GLY A 222 -27.53 -22.58 0.98
C GLY A 222 -28.97 -22.82 0.57
N GLN A 223 -29.25 -23.99 -0.01
CA GLN A 223 -30.59 -24.39 -0.44
C GLN A 223 -31.28 -25.31 0.59
N PRO A 224 -32.62 -25.34 0.62
CA PRO A 224 -33.37 -26.31 1.40
C PRO A 224 -33.05 -27.76 1.02
N GLY A 225 -33.27 -28.69 1.95
CA GLY A 225 -33.19 -30.13 1.66
C GLY A 225 -31.79 -30.67 1.38
N GLY A 226 -30.73 -29.90 1.66
CA GLY A 226 -29.34 -30.34 1.48
C GLY A 226 -28.84 -30.28 0.03
N ALA A 227 -29.58 -29.60 -0.87
CA ALA A 227 -29.11 -29.32 -2.22
C ALA A 227 -27.82 -28.47 -2.21
N ALA A 228 -27.06 -28.55 -3.31
CA ALA A 228 -25.80 -27.82 -3.45
C ALA A 228 -26.03 -26.30 -3.26
N ALA A 229 -25.11 -25.63 -2.58
CA ALA A 229 -25.22 -24.18 -2.43
C ALA A 229 -25.04 -23.49 -3.80
N LEU A 230 -25.69 -22.34 -3.97
CA LEU A 230 -25.65 -21.53 -5.17
C LEU A 230 -24.87 -20.24 -4.91
N ALA A 231 -24.19 -19.75 -5.93
CA ALA A 231 -23.77 -18.36 -5.99
C ALA A 231 -24.97 -17.46 -6.36
N PRO A 232 -24.98 -16.19 -5.91
CA PRO A 232 -26.05 -15.23 -6.20
C PRO A 232 -26.46 -15.11 -7.68
N HIS A 233 -25.51 -15.23 -8.62
CA HIS A 233 -25.78 -15.14 -10.06
C HIS A 233 -26.47 -16.38 -10.65
N GLU A 234 -26.54 -17.47 -9.88
CA GLU A 234 -27.22 -18.73 -10.26
C GLU A 234 -28.66 -18.78 -9.73
N LEU A 235 -29.07 -17.80 -8.91
CA LEU A 235 -30.44 -17.72 -8.42
C LEU A 235 -31.41 -17.42 -9.57
N THR A 236 -32.54 -18.13 -9.60
CA THR A 236 -33.56 -17.94 -10.62
C THR A 236 -34.39 -16.68 -10.38
N GLU A 237 -35.10 -16.22 -11.41
CA GLU A 237 -36.05 -15.10 -11.29
C GLU A 237 -37.16 -15.43 -10.28
N GLU A 238 -37.62 -16.69 -10.21
CA GLU A 238 -38.62 -17.12 -9.21
C GLU A 238 -38.07 -17.02 -7.79
N ALA A 239 -36.82 -17.46 -7.57
CA ALA A 239 -36.16 -17.40 -6.28
C ALA A 239 -35.87 -15.97 -5.80
N THR A 240 -35.90 -15.01 -6.71
CA THR A 240 -35.57 -13.60 -6.45
C THR A 240 -36.68 -12.63 -6.85
N ALA A 241 -37.91 -13.11 -7.05
CA ALA A 241 -39.04 -12.35 -7.56
C ALA A 241 -39.39 -11.08 -6.74
N PHE A 242 -38.95 -11.02 -5.48
CA PHE A 242 -39.09 -9.85 -4.60
C PHE A 242 -38.10 -8.71 -4.91
N VAL A 243 -37.15 -8.93 -5.83
CA VAL A 243 -36.26 -7.90 -6.40
C VAL A 243 -36.27 -8.02 -7.93
N PRO A 244 -37.10 -7.22 -8.63
CA PRO A 244 -37.22 -7.32 -10.08
C PRO A 244 -35.88 -7.18 -10.82
N GLY A 245 -35.60 -8.12 -11.73
CA GLY A 245 -34.39 -8.15 -12.56
C GLY A 245 -33.11 -8.45 -11.79
N PHE A 246 -33.20 -9.00 -10.58
CA PHE A 246 -32.03 -9.36 -9.78
C PHE A 246 -31.15 -10.36 -10.50
N ALA A 247 -31.71 -11.45 -11.05
CA ALA A 247 -30.90 -12.51 -11.66
C ALA A 247 -30.12 -11.99 -12.89
N ALA A 248 -30.78 -11.21 -13.75
CA ALA A 248 -30.12 -10.55 -14.88
C ALA A 248 -28.96 -9.63 -14.44
N LYS A 249 -29.18 -8.77 -13.43
CA LYS A 249 -28.13 -7.86 -12.91
C LYS A 249 -27.00 -8.62 -12.21
N ALA A 250 -27.31 -9.67 -11.45
CA ALA A 250 -26.30 -10.50 -10.79
C ALA A 250 -25.43 -11.25 -11.81
N LYS A 251 -26.02 -11.72 -12.91
CA LYS A 251 -25.28 -12.33 -14.03
C LYS A 251 -24.39 -11.33 -14.75
N SER A 252 -24.90 -10.11 -15.02
CA SER A 252 -24.06 -9.05 -15.60
C SER A 252 -22.92 -8.64 -14.69
N ALA A 253 -23.16 -8.57 -13.38
CA ALA A 253 -22.13 -8.24 -12.40
C ALA A 253 -21.04 -9.30 -12.29
N ARG A 254 -21.40 -10.58 -12.52
CA ARG A 254 -20.45 -11.69 -12.54
C ARG A 254 -19.40 -11.54 -13.64
N SER A 255 -19.76 -11.04 -14.83
CA SER A 255 -18.83 -10.93 -15.96
C SER A 255 -17.67 -9.97 -15.68
N VAL A 256 -17.87 -8.92 -14.89
CA VAL A 256 -16.78 -8.00 -14.47
C VAL A 256 -15.71 -8.74 -13.67
N HIS A 257 -16.11 -9.71 -12.87
CA HIS A 257 -15.18 -10.53 -12.10
C HIS A 257 -14.54 -11.65 -12.91
N GLU A 258 -15.24 -12.16 -13.91
CA GLU A 258 -14.69 -13.12 -14.87
C GLU A 258 -13.57 -12.47 -15.67
N ASP A 259 -13.76 -11.24 -16.17
CA ASP A 259 -12.69 -10.45 -16.80
C ASP A 259 -11.46 -10.33 -15.87
N ILE A 260 -11.68 -9.91 -14.61
CA ILE A 260 -10.58 -9.80 -13.63
C ILE A 260 -9.90 -11.16 -13.42
N GLU A 261 -10.66 -12.24 -13.24
CA GLU A 261 -10.10 -13.56 -12.96
C GLU A 261 -9.29 -14.09 -14.14
N THR A 262 -9.83 -13.99 -15.36
CA THR A 262 -9.15 -14.44 -16.58
C THR A 262 -7.81 -13.74 -16.74
N ASP A 263 -7.78 -12.41 -16.73
CA ASP A 263 -6.53 -11.66 -16.95
C ASP A 263 -5.56 -11.77 -15.78
N TRP A 264 -6.05 -11.87 -14.54
CA TRP A 264 -5.17 -12.03 -13.38
C TRP A 264 -4.56 -13.43 -13.26
N ASN A 265 -5.21 -14.47 -13.74
CA ASN A 265 -4.63 -15.82 -13.75
C ASN A 265 -3.37 -15.86 -14.63
N ASP A 266 -3.41 -15.22 -15.79
CA ASP A 266 -2.26 -15.12 -16.69
C ASP A 266 -1.21 -14.14 -16.15
N LEU A 267 -1.65 -12.97 -15.63
CA LEU A 267 -0.76 -11.95 -15.10
C LEU A 267 0.02 -12.43 -13.87
N TYR A 268 -0.63 -13.13 -12.93
CA TYR A 268 -0.05 -13.44 -11.62
C TYR A 268 1.17 -14.36 -11.70
N GLY A 269 1.24 -15.24 -12.70
CA GLY A 269 2.41 -16.07 -12.99
C GLY A 269 3.46 -15.39 -13.88
N GLY A 270 3.17 -14.21 -14.41
CA GLY A 270 3.99 -13.52 -15.39
C GLY A 270 5.04 -12.57 -14.79
N PRO A 271 6.12 -12.27 -15.54
CA PRO A 271 7.19 -11.36 -15.09
C PRO A 271 6.72 -9.90 -14.93
N ASP A 272 5.59 -9.55 -15.54
CA ASP A 272 5.00 -8.20 -15.48
C ASP A 272 3.95 -8.05 -14.37
N CYS A 273 3.74 -9.07 -13.54
CA CYS A 273 2.89 -8.96 -12.36
C CYS A 273 3.41 -7.85 -11.42
N PRO A 274 2.56 -6.88 -11.02
CA PRO A 274 2.87 -6.02 -9.90
C PRO A 274 2.89 -6.85 -8.61
N GLU A 275 3.71 -6.48 -7.64
CA GLU A 275 3.62 -7.15 -6.34
C GLU A 275 2.29 -6.78 -5.67
N VAL A 276 1.58 -7.78 -5.14
CA VAL A 276 0.25 -7.59 -4.56
C VAL A 276 0.29 -7.92 -3.08
N THR A 277 0.03 -6.93 -2.23
CA THR A 277 -0.15 -7.14 -0.79
C THR A 277 -1.62 -7.00 -0.40
N ALA A 278 -2.18 -8.06 0.19
CA ALA A 278 -3.55 -8.06 0.71
C ALA A 278 -3.56 -7.76 2.22
N VAL A 279 -4.06 -6.59 2.60
CA VAL A 279 -4.28 -6.20 3.99
C VAL A 279 -5.75 -6.42 4.34
N PHE A 280 -6.02 -7.25 5.34
CA PHE A 280 -7.39 -7.65 5.67
C PHE A 280 -7.67 -7.70 7.17
N GLY A 281 -8.85 -7.25 7.56
CA GLY A 281 -9.32 -7.37 8.94
C GLY A 281 -9.73 -8.81 9.28
N ARG A 282 -9.40 -9.25 10.49
CA ARG A 282 -9.71 -10.60 10.99
C ARG A 282 -10.38 -10.56 12.37
N GLY A 283 -11.29 -11.50 12.62
CA GLY A 283 -11.88 -11.75 13.94
C GLY A 283 -13.22 -11.06 14.22
N HIS A 284 -13.68 -10.15 13.36
CA HIS A 284 -14.94 -9.43 13.57
C HIS A 284 -16.13 -10.21 13.02
N GLY A 285 -17.22 -10.26 13.79
CA GLY A 285 -18.45 -10.94 13.35
C GLY A 285 -19.01 -10.33 12.06
N THR A 286 -18.92 -11.09 10.96
CA THR A 286 -19.18 -10.66 9.58
C THR A 286 -20.21 -11.58 8.94
N LEU A 287 -21.05 -11.09 8.02
CA LEU A 287 -21.99 -11.94 7.28
C LEU A 287 -21.21 -12.88 6.34
N GLN A 288 -21.48 -14.18 6.41
CA GLN A 288 -20.67 -15.23 5.77
C GLN A 288 -21.43 -16.01 4.69
N ARG A 289 -22.73 -16.26 4.91
CA ARG A 289 -23.57 -17.03 3.99
C ARG A 289 -25.01 -16.54 4.01
N ALA A 290 -25.78 -16.99 3.03
CA ALA A 290 -27.22 -16.84 2.97
C ALA A 290 -27.93 -18.20 2.93
N LEU A 291 -29.20 -18.21 3.29
CA LEU A 291 -30.08 -19.38 3.29
C LEU A 291 -31.34 -19.01 2.52
N LEU A 292 -31.60 -19.74 1.44
CA LEU A 292 -32.82 -19.62 0.65
C LEU A 292 -33.96 -20.40 1.32
N SER A 293 -35.14 -19.79 1.40
CA SER A 293 -36.36 -20.40 1.91
C SER A 293 -37.58 -19.92 1.10
N PRO A 294 -38.75 -20.57 1.24
CA PRO A 294 -39.98 -20.06 0.65
C PRO A 294 -40.35 -18.62 1.08
N ALA A 295 -39.85 -18.17 2.24
CA ALA A 295 -40.08 -16.82 2.76
C ALA A 295 -39.07 -15.77 2.23
N GLY A 296 -38.11 -16.18 1.40
CA GLY A 296 -37.03 -15.33 0.88
C GLY A 296 -35.64 -15.77 1.36
N ILE A 297 -34.69 -14.84 1.29
CA ILE A 297 -33.26 -15.08 1.55
C ILE A 297 -32.85 -14.46 2.89
N SER A 298 -32.42 -15.28 3.84
CA SER A 298 -31.83 -14.78 5.09
C SER A 298 -30.30 -14.82 5.01
N VAL A 299 -29.61 -13.79 5.49
CA VAL A 299 -28.14 -13.72 5.48
C VAL A 299 -27.63 -13.77 6.91
N THR A 300 -26.66 -14.65 7.20
CA THR A 300 -26.21 -14.94 8.56
C THR A 300 -24.70 -14.78 8.71
N LYS A 301 -24.25 -14.65 9.97
CA LYS A 301 -22.82 -14.61 10.34
C LYS A 301 -22.19 -15.99 10.48
N ASP A 302 -22.98 -17.05 10.33
CA ASP A 302 -22.48 -18.42 10.43
C ASP A 302 -21.74 -18.79 9.15
N ALA A 303 -20.53 -19.32 9.30
CA ALA A 303 -19.79 -19.84 8.16
C ALA A 303 -20.47 -21.10 7.60
N ALA A 304 -20.40 -21.28 6.28
CA ALA A 304 -20.73 -22.57 5.68
C ALA A 304 -19.69 -23.62 6.09
N SER A 305 -20.12 -24.88 6.23
CA SER A 305 -19.25 -25.98 6.70
C SER A 305 -18.05 -26.26 5.79
N TRP A 306 -18.16 -25.94 4.50
CA TRP A 306 -17.10 -26.11 3.51
C TRP A 306 -16.09 -24.96 3.50
N LEU A 307 -16.37 -23.84 4.19
CA LEU A 307 -15.44 -22.71 4.22
C LEU A 307 -14.23 -23.04 5.09
N PRO A 308 -13.00 -22.90 4.59
CA PRO A 308 -11.81 -23.04 5.42
C PRO A 308 -11.70 -21.85 6.38
N ASN A 309 -11.02 -22.05 7.51
CA ASN A 309 -10.68 -20.99 8.47
C ASN A 309 -11.90 -20.17 8.94
N THR A 310 -12.97 -20.86 9.34
CA THR A 310 -14.25 -20.23 9.75
C THR A 310 -14.09 -19.26 10.93
N ASP A 311 -13.06 -19.47 11.75
CA ASP A 311 -12.64 -18.65 12.88
C ASP A 311 -12.08 -17.27 12.47
N TRP A 312 -11.57 -17.13 11.24
CA TRP A 312 -11.05 -15.84 10.75
C TRP A 312 -12.13 -14.77 10.65
N ARG A 313 -13.39 -15.18 10.46
CA ARG A 313 -14.53 -14.29 10.29
C ARG A 313 -14.29 -13.24 9.19
N GLY A 314 -14.16 -11.96 9.56
CA GLY A 314 -13.87 -10.86 8.64
C GLY A 314 -13.62 -9.54 9.38
N ASP A 315 -13.84 -8.43 8.68
CA ASP A 315 -13.63 -7.06 9.19
C ASP A 315 -14.94 -6.37 9.66
N GLY A 316 -16.03 -7.13 9.72
CA GLY A 316 -17.39 -6.69 10.02
C GLY A 316 -18.24 -6.40 8.79
N THR A 317 -17.64 -6.37 7.59
CA THR A 317 -18.32 -6.17 6.31
C THR A 317 -17.93 -7.26 5.29
N VAL A 318 -16.63 -7.46 5.10
CA VAL A 318 -16.04 -8.39 4.13
C VAL A 318 -15.50 -9.61 4.88
N PRO A 319 -15.91 -10.84 4.49
CA PRO A 319 -15.28 -12.07 4.98
C PRO A 319 -13.77 -12.06 4.74
N ALA A 320 -12.97 -12.50 5.72
CA ALA A 320 -11.51 -12.53 5.60
C ALA A 320 -11.03 -13.35 4.39
N ILE A 321 -11.75 -14.43 4.07
CA ILE A 321 -11.50 -15.27 2.88
C ILE A 321 -11.75 -14.51 1.56
N SER A 322 -12.64 -13.53 1.57
CA SER A 322 -12.96 -12.70 0.41
C SER A 322 -11.98 -11.55 0.26
N ALA A 323 -11.34 -11.15 1.37
CA ALA A 323 -10.37 -10.06 1.44
C ALA A 323 -8.97 -10.41 0.88
N ILE A 324 -8.77 -11.64 0.43
CA ILE A 324 -7.54 -12.13 -0.21
C ILE A 324 -7.87 -12.36 -1.69
N PRO A 325 -7.00 -12.04 -2.66
CA PRO A 325 -7.20 -12.41 -4.06
C PRO A 325 -7.42 -13.91 -4.30
N ILE A 326 -7.89 -14.29 -5.49
CA ILE A 326 -8.21 -15.69 -5.79
C ILE A 326 -6.96 -16.49 -6.08
N GLU A 327 -6.14 -15.92 -6.94
CA GLU A 327 -4.86 -16.42 -7.44
C GLU A 327 -3.72 -16.30 -6.42
N GLN A 328 -3.88 -15.50 -5.37
CA GLN A 328 -2.80 -15.25 -4.42
C GLN A 328 -2.62 -16.44 -3.48
N GLU A 329 -1.72 -17.37 -3.82
CA GLU A 329 -1.36 -18.52 -2.98
C GLU A 329 -0.31 -18.20 -1.91
N ASP A 330 0.61 -17.26 -2.20
CA ASP A 330 1.68 -16.88 -1.27
C ASP A 330 1.10 -16.23 0.00
N LYS A 331 1.40 -16.84 1.14
CA LYS A 331 0.96 -16.38 2.46
C LYS A 331 1.77 -15.17 2.96
N ARG A 332 2.98 -14.95 2.43
CA ARG A 332 3.87 -13.84 2.84
C ARG A 332 3.36 -12.48 2.38
N ALA A 333 2.67 -12.47 1.24
CA ALA A 333 2.05 -11.29 0.64
C ALA A 333 0.67 -10.92 1.26
N ARG A 334 0.36 -11.44 2.45
CA ARG A 334 -0.89 -11.23 3.18
C ARG A 334 -0.60 -10.63 4.55
N ARG A 335 -1.33 -9.58 4.92
CA ARG A 335 -1.20 -8.89 6.22
C ARG A 335 -2.55 -8.87 6.92
N ALA A 336 -2.72 -9.72 7.93
CA ALA A 336 -3.90 -9.68 8.79
C ALA A 336 -3.78 -8.53 9.80
N VAL A 337 -4.86 -7.78 10.01
CA VAL A 337 -4.90 -6.66 10.95
C VAL A 337 -6.16 -6.69 11.82
N ALA A 338 -6.17 -5.93 12.91
CA ALA A 338 -7.27 -5.93 13.88
C ALA A 338 -8.36 -4.90 13.55
N GLU A 339 -8.11 -4.00 12.61
CA GLU A 339 -9.02 -2.95 12.20
C GLU A 339 -10.30 -3.51 11.55
N ARG A 340 -11.41 -2.81 11.81
CA ARG A 340 -12.69 -3.03 11.12
C ARG A 340 -12.71 -2.32 9.78
N HIS A 341 -13.62 -2.73 8.89
CA HIS A 341 -13.67 -2.30 7.48
C HIS A 341 -13.39 -0.80 7.25
N MET A 342 -14.10 0.09 7.94
CA MET A 342 -13.95 1.54 7.72
C MET A 342 -12.61 2.10 8.20
N ALA A 343 -12.03 1.52 9.25
CA ALA A 343 -10.75 1.97 9.79
C ALA A 343 -9.57 1.55 8.90
N LEU A 344 -9.72 0.46 8.13
CA LEU A 344 -8.71 -0.02 7.19
C LEU A 344 -8.29 1.05 6.18
N ALA A 345 -9.20 1.93 5.77
CA ALA A 345 -8.90 3.04 4.85
C ALA A 345 -7.75 3.96 5.30
N SER A 346 -7.40 3.93 6.59
CA SER A 346 -6.36 4.76 7.20
C SER A 346 -5.35 3.96 8.05
N THR A 347 -5.25 2.65 7.81
CA THR A 347 -4.32 1.76 8.54
C THR A 347 -2.87 2.21 8.34
N SER A 348 -2.06 2.13 9.40
CA SER A 348 -0.63 2.42 9.32
C SER A 348 0.12 1.39 8.47
N VAL A 349 -0.38 0.16 8.39
CA VAL A 349 0.25 -0.94 7.64
C VAL A 349 0.44 -0.57 6.16
N ALA A 350 -0.50 0.14 5.54
CA ALA A 350 -0.34 0.63 4.17
C ALA A 350 0.85 1.60 4.03
N VAL A 351 1.04 2.47 5.02
CA VAL A 351 2.14 3.44 5.05
C VAL A 351 3.48 2.75 5.32
N ASP A 352 3.48 1.71 6.17
CA ASP A 352 4.67 0.91 6.45
C ASP A 352 5.12 0.14 5.20
N ILE A 353 4.18 -0.50 4.50
CA ILE A 353 4.48 -1.16 3.21
C ILE A 353 5.01 -0.14 2.20
N LEU A 354 4.35 1.02 2.04
CA LEU A 354 4.86 2.06 1.15
C LEU A 354 6.28 2.49 1.54
N ALA A 355 6.57 2.63 2.83
CA ALA A 355 7.92 2.97 3.29
C ALA A 355 8.95 1.88 2.98
N GLU A 356 8.56 0.61 2.97
CA GLU A 356 9.42 -0.50 2.53
C GLU A 356 9.72 -0.41 1.03
N TYR A 357 8.72 -0.09 0.19
CA TYR A 357 8.89 0.07 -1.26
C TYR A 357 9.72 1.30 -1.65
N GLU A 358 9.52 2.39 -0.92
CA GLU A 358 10.20 3.67 -1.17
C GLU A 358 11.58 3.74 -0.50
N GLY A 359 11.80 2.82 0.46
CA GLY A 359 13.07 2.61 1.12
C GLY A 359 14.20 2.30 0.14
N GLN A 360 15.44 2.51 0.59
CA GLN A 360 16.57 2.04 -0.19
C GLN A 360 16.57 0.50 -0.20
N PRO A 361 16.76 -0.14 -1.36
CA PRO A 361 16.83 -1.58 -1.39
C PRO A 361 17.99 -2.06 -0.51
N LEU A 362 17.75 -3.12 0.26
CA LEU A 362 18.77 -3.75 1.12
C LEU A 362 19.89 -4.42 0.30
N THR A 363 19.87 -4.34 -1.03
CA THR A 363 21.03 -4.64 -1.89
C THR A 363 22.22 -3.77 -1.51
N ALA A 364 21.98 -2.51 -1.11
CA ALA A 364 23.01 -1.63 -0.56
C ALA A 364 23.66 -2.19 0.73
N VAL A 365 22.93 -3.01 1.49
CA VAL A 365 23.42 -3.72 2.70
C VAL A 365 24.04 -5.09 2.34
N ARG A 366 23.68 -5.66 1.18
CA ARG A 366 24.24 -6.93 0.66
C ARG A 366 25.43 -6.74 -0.30
N GLY A 367 26.01 -5.54 -0.34
CA GLY A 367 27.20 -5.25 -1.13
C GLY A 367 26.90 -4.78 -2.54
N ASP A 368 26.13 -3.70 -2.68
CA ASP A 368 26.39 -2.81 -3.82
C ASP A 368 27.87 -2.42 -3.74
N GLN A 369 28.65 -2.76 -4.76
CA GLN A 369 29.97 -2.18 -4.94
C GLN A 369 29.75 -0.71 -5.28
N PRO A 370 30.10 0.23 -4.39
CA PRO A 370 30.08 1.65 -4.70
C PRO A 370 30.74 1.92 -6.06
N ASP A 371 30.12 2.77 -6.89
CA ASP A 371 30.63 3.18 -8.22
C ASP A 371 31.97 3.95 -8.14
N ARG A 372 32.50 4.14 -6.94
CA ARG A 372 33.77 4.80 -6.64
C ARG A 372 34.52 4.01 -5.56
N PRO A 373 35.84 3.86 -5.67
CA PRO A 373 36.62 3.19 -4.63
C PRO A 373 36.53 3.92 -3.28
N TRP A 374 36.69 3.18 -2.19
CA TRP A 374 36.65 3.70 -0.81
C TRP A 374 37.71 3.00 0.06
N LEU A 375 38.03 3.61 1.21
CA LEU A 375 38.93 3.02 2.20
C LEU A 375 38.12 2.42 3.35
N GLY A 376 38.46 1.20 3.77
CA GLY A 376 38.08 0.64 5.06
C GLY A 376 39.18 0.90 6.08
N LEU A 377 38.80 1.23 7.31
CA LEU A 377 39.72 1.41 8.45
C LEU A 377 39.49 0.26 9.43
N ASP A 378 40.56 -0.40 9.84
CA ASP A 378 40.58 -1.40 10.89
C ASP A 378 41.31 -0.79 12.09
N LEU A 379 40.53 -0.28 13.04
CA LEU A 379 40.97 0.46 14.21
C LEU A 379 39.97 0.20 15.34
N ASP A 380 40.47 -0.17 16.51
CA ASP A 380 39.64 -0.31 17.71
C ASP A 380 39.10 1.06 18.16
N GLU A 381 37.84 1.11 18.60
CA GLU A 381 37.20 2.35 19.10
C GLU A 381 37.96 2.95 20.30
N THR A 382 38.66 2.10 21.06
CA THR A 382 39.47 2.49 22.22
C THR A 382 40.84 1.83 22.23
N ALA A 383 41.86 2.58 22.67
CA ALA A 383 43.21 2.06 22.85
C ALA A 383 43.82 2.50 24.19
N PRO A 384 44.73 1.70 24.77
CA PRO A 384 45.41 2.08 26.00
C PRO A 384 46.40 3.22 25.77
N ALA A 385 46.41 4.20 26.68
CA ALA A 385 47.37 5.30 26.68
C ALA A 385 48.81 4.78 26.79
N GLY A 386 49.73 5.43 26.07
CA GLY A 386 51.15 5.10 26.15
C GLY A 386 51.60 3.88 25.34
N GLN A 387 50.71 3.21 24.59
CA GLN A 387 51.05 2.09 23.70
C GLN A 387 50.87 2.46 22.22
N PRO A 388 51.66 1.87 21.31
CA PRO A 388 51.42 2.01 19.88
C PRO A 388 50.03 1.49 19.50
N ILE A 389 49.36 2.19 18.59
CA ILE A 389 47.98 1.89 18.18
C ILE A 389 48.02 1.32 16.76
N ARG A 390 47.61 0.06 16.61
CA ARG A 390 47.56 -0.60 15.30
C ARG A 390 46.44 -0.01 14.46
N VAL A 391 46.75 0.35 13.22
CA VAL A 391 45.75 0.78 12.24
C VAL A 391 45.93 0.00 10.94
N GLY A 392 44.89 -0.72 10.54
CA GLY A 392 44.77 -1.32 9.22
C GLY A 392 43.95 -0.44 8.27
N VAL A 393 44.28 -0.50 6.99
CA VAL A 393 43.57 0.19 5.92
C VAL A 393 43.39 -0.76 4.75
N THR A 394 42.19 -0.82 4.20
CA THR A 394 41.88 -1.60 2.99
C THR A 394 41.34 -0.70 1.89
N LEU A 395 41.80 -0.90 0.65
CA LEU A 395 41.22 -0.22 -0.52
C LEU A 395 40.19 -1.15 -1.16
N ASN A 396 38.97 -0.66 -1.29
CA ASN A 396 37.86 -1.40 -1.86
C ASN A 396 37.35 -0.70 -3.13
N GLY A 397 36.81 -1.46 -4.08
CA GLY A 397 36.25 -0.92 -5.34
C GLY A 397 37.28 -0.43 -6.37
N ALA A 398 38.58 -0.72 -6.20
CA ALA A 398 39.63 -0.49 -7.18
C ALA A 398 40.78 -1.49 -7.04
N PRO A 399 41.52 -1.81 -8.13
CA PRO A 399 42.71 -2.65 -8.03
C PRO A 399 43.84 -1.93 -7.27
N VAL A 400 44.58 -2.69 -6.47
CA VAL A 400 45.73 -2.15 -5.73
C VAL A 400 46.97 -2.10 -6.62
N GLU A 401 47.23 -0.94 -7.21
CA GLU A 401 48.42 -0.68 -8.03
C GLU A 401 49.67 -0.40 -7.18
N GLU A 402 50.85 -0.74 -7.70
CA GLU A 402 52.16 -0.56 -7.03
C GLU A 402 52.44 0.90 -6.63
N ARG A 403 51.91 1.88 -7.37
CA ARG A 403 52.06 3.31 -7.08
C ARG A 403 51.16 3.83 -5.95
N THR A 404 50.16 3.06 -5.51
CA THR A 404 49.24 3.47 -4.45
C THR A 404 50.04 3.64 -3.15
N ARG A 405 49.85 4.77 -2.45
CA ARG A 405 50.46 5.02 -1.14
C ARG A 405 49.36 5.33 -0.14
N VAL A 406 49.47 4.75 1.06
CA VAL A 406 48.53 4.96 2.15
C VAL A 406 49.29 5.49 3.36
N GLN A 407 48.71 6.48 4.03
CA GLN A 407 49.23 7.07 5.26
C GLN A 407 48.10 7.26 6.26
N VAL A 408 48.42 7.23 7.55
CA VAL A 408 47.48 7.45 8.65
C VAL A 408 48.04 8.48 9.63
N ARG A 409 47.19 9.34 10.20
CA ARG A 409 47.55 10.28 11.28
C ARG A 409 46.48 10.32 12.36
N ALA A 410 46.79 10.90 13.51
CA ALA A 410 45.81 11.18 14.58
C ALA A 410 45.89 12.64 15.03
N ARG A 411 44.76 13.34 15.04
CA ARG A 411 44.67 14.73 15.50
C ARG A 411 43.88 14.80 16.79
N ALA A 412 44.44 15.42 17.84
CA ALA A 412 43.69 15.65 19.06
C ALA A 412 42.40 16.44 18.80
N ARG A 413 41.30 16.01 19.41
CA ARG A 413 40.05 16.78 19.47
C ARG A 413 40.07 17.70 20.69
N GLU A 414 39.16 18.66 20.70
CA GLU A 414 39.12 19.76 21.68
C GLU A 414 39.28 19.25 23.13
N GLY A 415 40.32 19.73 23.82
CA GLY A 415 40.67 19.33 25.19
C GLY A 415 41.67 18.17 25.32
N SER A 416 42.05 17.48 24.23
CA SER A 416 43.02 16.38 24.27
C SER A 416 44.46 16.85 23.94
N PRO A 417 45.50 16.35 24.60
CA PRO A 417 46.88 16.76 24.33
C PRO A 417 47.52 15.92 23.20
N GLY A 418 48.37 16.54 22.38
CA GLY A 418 49.23 15.82 21.42
C GLY A 418 48.55 15.40 20.10
N GLY A 419 48.99 14.27 19.55
CA GLY A 419 48.59 13.73 18.26
C GLY A 419 49.74 12.98 17.57
N ALA A 420 49.45 12.44 16.40
CA ALA A 420 50.42 11.76 15.55
C ALA A 420 50.36 12.35 14.13
N GLU A 421 51.51 12.73 13.59
CA GLU A 421 51.65 13.13 12.19
C GLU A 421 51.48 11.93 11.24
N TRP A 422 51.33 12.21 9.93
CA TRP A 422 51.17 11.20 8.89
C TRP A 422 52.27 10.14 8.92
N GLN A 423 51.90 8.92 9.32
CA GLN A 423 52.70 7.72 9.27
C GLN A 423 52.44 6.99 7.95
N PRO A 424 53.47 6.62 7.17
CA PRO A 424 53.28 5.74 6.03
C PRO A 424 52.84 4.35 6.49
N CYS A 425 51.98 3.72 5.69
CA CYS A 425 51.56 2.34 5.93
C CYS A 425 52.34 1.36 5.06
N THR A 426 52.67 0.22 5.62
CA THR A 426 53.31 -0.89 4.92
C THR A 426 52.25 -1.77 4.28
N ARG A 427 52.43 -2.09 3.00
CA ARG A 427 51.50 -2.95 2.25
C ARG A 427 51.72 -4.42 2.62
N GLY A 428 50.65 -5.12 2.98
CA GLY A 428 50.60 -6.55 3.22
C GLY A 428 50.42 -7.37 1.94
N VAL A 429 50.58 -8.69 2.07
CA VAL A 429 50.48 -9.67 0.98
C VAL A 429 49.06 -9.81 0.43
N ASP A 430 48.07 -9.49 1.24
CA ASP A 430 46.64 -9.50 0.94
C ASP A 430 46.14 -8.20 0.27
N GLY A 431 47.02 -7.22 0.06
CA GLY A 431 46.68 -5.91 -0.49
C GLY A 431 46.10 -4.92 0.53
N SER A 432 46.08 -5.26 1.82
CA SER A 432 45.83 -4.31 2.91
C SER A 432 47.09 -3.49 3.21
N TRP A 433 46.94 -2.39 3.95
CA TRP A 433 48.04 -1.62 4.50
C TRP A 433 47.91 -1.55 6.01
N GLN A 434 49.03 -1.53 6.70
CA GLN A 434 49.03 -1.41 8.15
C GLN A 434 50.14 -0.47 8.62
N THR A 435 49.89 0.23 9.72
CA THR A 435 50.89 1.03 10.44
C THR A 435 50.58 1.05 11.93
N ASP A 436 51.55 1.43 12.73
CA ASP A 436 51.37 1.68 14.16
C ASP A 436 51.48 3.19 14.39
N LEU A 437 50.39 3.81 14.84
CA LEU A 437 50.46 5.17 15.33
C LEU A 437 51.28 5.18 16.63
N PRO A 438 52.12 6.20 16.85
CA PRO A 438 52.90 6.31 18.07
C PRO A 438 51.97 6.42 19.30
N PRO A 439 52.47 6.04 20.50
CA PRO A 439 51.77 6.23 21.76
C PRO A 439 51.13 7.60 21.92
N LEU A 440 49.82 7.61 22.20
CA LEU A 440 49.06 8.82 22.47
C LEU A 440 48.71 8.92 23.97
N PRO A 441 48.65 10.13 24.54
CA PRO A 441 48.08 10.36 25.87
C PRO A 441 46.59 10.03 25.93
N ALA A 442 46.04 9.87 27.14
CA ALA A 442 44.59 9.74 27.33
C ALA A 442 43.84 10.97 26.75
N GLY A 443 42.77 10.72 26.01
CA GLY A 443 42.04 11.76 25.27
C GLY A 443 41.27 11.20 24.07
N THR A 444 40.69 12.08 23.26
CA THR A 444 39.94 11.72 22.06
C THR A 444 40.65 12.29 20.82
N TYR A 445 40.86 11.44 19.81
CA TYR A 445 41.60 11.80 18.61
C TYR A 445 40.77 11.50 17.35
N ALA A 446 40.84 12.37 16.35
CA ALA A 446 40.37 12.08 15.01
C ALA A 446 41.48 11.37 14.25
N VAL A 447 41.30 10.09 13.92
CA VAL A 447 42.22 9.31 13.10
C VAL A 447 41.84 9.48 11.63
N GLU A 448 42.82 9.77 10.79
CA GLU A 448 42.61 9.99 9.36
C GLU A 448 43.53 9.09 8.56
N ALA A 449 42.97 8.34 7.61
CA ALA A 449 43.69 7.60 6.59
C ALA A 449 43.55 8.32 5.25
N ALA A 450 44.65 8.43 4.50
CA ALA A 450 44.65 8.96 3.15
C ALA A 450 45.34 8.00 2.20
N ALA A 451 44.71 7.72 1.06
CA ALA A 451 45.30 7.00 -0.05
C ALA A 451 45.49 7.94 -1.24
N ILE A 452 46.67 7.93 -1.83
CA ILE A 452 47.03 8.72 -3.02
C ILE A 452 47.45 7.79 -4.16
N HIS A 453 47.30 8.29 -5.40
CA HIS A 453 47.45 7.54 -6.65
C HIS A 453 46.46 6.38 -6.80
N VAL A 454 45.25 6.55 -6.24
CA VAL A 454 44.15 5.59 -6.41
C VAL A 454 43.58 5.71 -7.84
N PRO A 455 43.38 4.59 -8.57
CA PRO A 455 42.76 4.61 -9.89
C PRO A 455 41.41 5.35 -9.90
N ALA A 456 41.10 6.05 -10.99
CA ALA A 456 39.88 6.83 -11.24
C ALA A 456 39.64 8.08 -10.36
N VAL A 457 40.10 8.13 -9.11
CA VAL A 457 39.81 9.24 -8.18
C VAL A 457 41.05 9.99 -7.67
N ASN A 458 42.25 9.46 -7.91
CA ASN A 458 43.58 9.96 -7.50
C ASN A 458 43.81 10.05 -5.99
N ARG A 459 42.82 10.46 -5.19
CA ARG A 459 42.91 10.55 -3.73
C ARG A 459 41.61 10.11 -3.06
N LEU A 460 41.75 9.37 -1.97
CA LEU A 460 40.68 9.00 -1.04
C LEU A 460 41.12 9.33 0.39
N ASN A 461 40.15 9.64 1.25
CA ASN A 461 40.38 9.75 2.67
C ASN A 461 39.27 9.00 3.42
N ALA A 462 39.60 8.43 4.57
CA ALA A 462 38.68 7.91 5.56
C ALA A 462 39.11 8.42 6.94
N GLY A 463 38.20 8.43 7.89
CA GLY A 463 38.56 8.81 9.26
C GLY A 463 37.57 8.29 10.27
N ASP A 464 38.02 8.27 11.52
CA ASP A 464 37.27 7.77 12.66
C ASP A 464 37.67 8.53 13.93
N VAL A 465 37.02 8.23 15.05
CA VAL A 465 37.29 8.80 16.37
C VAL A 465 37.82 7.71 17.30
N LEU A 466 39.03 7.90 17.79
CA LEU A 466 39.69 7.01 18.75
C LEU A 466 39.61 7.60 20.17
N GLY A 467 39.12 6.80 21.13
CA GLY A 467 39.26 7.07 22.55
C GLY A 467 40.52 6.44 23.12
N VAL A 468 41.47 7.23 23.62
CA VAL A 468 42.64 6.72 24.32
C VAL A 468 42.40 6.82 25.81
N VAL A 469 42.43 5.68 26.51
CA VAL A 469 42.06 5.58 27.93
C VAL A 469 43.29 5.34 28.79
N SER A 470 43.32 5.91 30.00
CA SER A 470 44.41 5.64 30.95
C SER A 470 44.41 4.15 31.30
N THR A 471 45.59 3.54 31.41
CA THR A 471 45.70 2.15 31.85
C THR A 471 45.21 1.94 33.28
N GLU A 472 45.12 3.00 34.10
CA GLU A 472 44.52 2.97 35.44
C GLU A 472 42.98 2.84 35.41
N ASP A 473 42.33 3.23 34.31
CA ASP A 473 40.87 3.18 34.15
C ASP A 473 40.36 1.81 33.64
N VAL A 474 41.26 0.93 33.20
CA VAL A 474 40.93 -0.39 32.62
C VAL A 474 40.91 -1.51 33.68
N ASP A 475 41.45 -1.27 34.88
CA ASP A 475 41.58 -2.26 35.97
C ASP A 475 40.36 -2.33 36.94
N VAL A 476 39.19 -1.82 36.54
CA VAL A 476 37.95 -1.95 37.33
C VAL A 476 36.87 -2.69 36.55
N ALA A 477 37.04 -4.01 36.42
CA ALA A 477 35.95 -4.99 36.59
C ALA A 477 36.52 -6.43 36.61
N PRO A 478 36.14 -7.28 37.59
CA PRO A 478 36.46 -8.71 37.58
C PRO A 478 35.69 -9.51 36.52
#